data_AF-A0A958JIW5-F1
#
_entry.id   AF-A0A958JIW5-F1
#
_cell.length_a   1.000
_cell.length_b   1.000
_cell.length_c   1.000
_cell.angle_alpha   90.00
_cell.angle_beta   90.00
_cell.angle_gamma   90.00
#
_symmetry.space_group_name_H-M   'P 1'
#
loop_
_entity.id
_entity.type
_entity.pdbx_description
1 polymer ?
#
loop_
_entity_poly.entity_id
_entity_poly.type
_entity_poly.pdbx_seq_one_letter_code
_entity_poly.pdbx_strand_id
1 'polypeptide(L)'
;MELKLEETDGDREHDILRAVLAGDREQFRLIVLAYQERVFACIMRQVGNDDLAQELAQETFIRAYRHLATFRGEARFSTWLLHIATNTASSYFASKAYRQQANTIPLDLESHDSPQPIDSFDFDAIQRLRRGVAALSPKLREVLILCSFEQKTYEEVAVLLHIPVGTVRSRLHAARQSLRKSYFQE
;
A
#
# COMPACT_ATOMS: atom_id res chain seq x y z
N MET A 1 7.19 -8.29 -28.27
CA MET A 1 5.82 -7.95 -28.68
C MET A 1 5.29 -6.98 -27.64
N GLU A 2 5.55 -5.71 -27.91
CA GLU A 2 5.23 -4.58 -27.04
C GLU A 2 3.71 -4.37 -27.00
N LEU A 3 3.13 -4.37 -25.81
CA LEU A 3 1.81 -3.79 -25.58
C LEU A 3 1.98 -2.61 -24.63
N LYS A 4 2.19 -1.45 -25.27
CA LYS A 4 2.03 -0.11 -24.73
C LYS A 4 0.68 -0.02 -23.98
N LEU A 5 0.76 0.05 -22.66
CA LEU A 5 -0.28 0.62 -21.81
C LEU A 5 0.23 1.94 -21.20
N GLU A 6 0.92 2.75 -22.02
CA GLU A 6 1.30 4.11 -21.63
C GLU A 6 0.15 5.12 -21.79
N GLU A 7 -0.97 4.75 -22.39
CA GLU A 7 -2.12 5.63 -22.59
C GLU A 7 -3.43 4.89 -22.31
N THR A 8 -3.67 4.47 -21.08
CA THR A 8 -5.07 4.51 -20.62
C THR A 8 -5.39 5.97 -20.42
N ASP A 9 -6.12 6.55 -21.38
CA ASP A 9 -6.74 7.86 -21.28
C ASP A 9 -7.17 8.12 -19.83
N GLY A 10 -6.52 9.08 -19.18
CA GLY A 10 -6.71 9.32 -17.75
C GLY A 10 -8.18 9.52 -17.45
N ASP A 11 -8.92 10.14 -18.36
CA ASP A 11 -10.36 10.36 -18.26
C ASP A 11 -11.15 9.04 -18.21
N ARG A 12 -10.77 8.05 -19.02
CA ARG A 12 -11.38 6.71 -19.00
C ARG A 12 -11.11 5.95 -17.70
N GLU A 13 -9.90 6.06 -17.14
CA GLU A 13 -9.60 5.49 -15.82
C GLU A 13 -10.47 6.14 -14.74
N HIS A 14 -10.55 7.47 -14.72
CA HIS A 14 -11.36 8.20 -13.73
C HIS A 14 -12.85 7.88 -13.84
N ASP A 15 -13.37 7.67 -15.05
CA ASP A 15 -14.77 7.31 -15.28
C ASP A 15 -15.09 5.90 -14.77
N ILE A 16 -14.19 4.93 -15.00
CA ILE A 16 -14.31 3.58 -14.45
C ILE A 16 -14.32 3.65 -12.92
N LEU A 17 -13.39 4.38 -12.31
CA LEU A 17 -13.34 4.52 -10.84
C LEU A 17 -14.59 5.19 -10.28
N ARG A 18 -15.14 6.20 -10.96
CA ARG A 18 -16.41 6.84 -10.57
C ARG A 18 -17.60 5.89 -10.66
N ALA A 19 -17.69 5.09 -11.73
CA ALA A 19 -18.75 4.10 -11.88
C ALA A 19 -18.70 3.02 -10.79
N VAL A 20 -17.50 2.56 -10.43
CA VAL A 20 -17.31 1.62 -9.31
C VAL A 20 -17.77 2.23 -7.99
N LEU A 21 -17.43 3.50 -7.73
CA LEU A 21 -17.90 4.22 -6.53
C LEU A 21 -19.41 4.46 -6.52
N ALA A 22 -20.04 4.58 -7.70
CA ALA A 22 -21.49 4.67 -7.85
C ALA A 22 -22.21 3.32 -7.68
N GLY A 23 -21.46 2.22 -7.50
CA GLY A 23 -22.00 0.88 -7.22
C GLY A 23 -21.92 -0.09 -8.40
N ASP A 24 -21.40 0.31 -9.55
CA ASP A 24 -21.17 -0.58 -10.70
C ASP A 24 -19.91 -1.41 -10.48
N ARG A 25 -20.08 -2.53 -9.77
CA ARG A 25 -18.97 -3.40 -9.36
C ARG A 25 -18.26 -4.05 -10.55
N GLU A 26 -18.96 -4.26 -11.66
CA GLU A 26 -18.40 -4.93 -12.84
C GLU A 26 -17.32 -4.09 -13.53
N GLN A 27 -17.40 -2.76 -13.42
CA GLN A 27 -16.38 -1.85 -13.95
C GLN A 27 -15.01 -2.06 -13.30
N PHE A 28 -14.97 -2.57 -12.05
CA PHE A 28 -13.70 -2.84 -11.38
C PHE A 28 -12.91 -3.96 -12.07
N ARG A 29 -13.57 -4.85 -12.83
CA ARG A 29 -12.89 -5.88 -13.63
C ARG A 29 -11.94 -5.26 -14.66
N LEU A 30 -12.30 -4.10 -15.23
CA LEU A 30 -11.44 -3.40 -16.20
C LEU A 30 -10.15 -2.91 -15.53
N ILE A 31 -10.24 -2.46 -14.28
CA ILE A 31 -9.06 -2.11 -13.46
C ILE A 31 -8.19 -3.35 -13.22
N VAL A 32 -8.80 -4.48 -12.83
CA VAL A 32 -8.06 -5.72 -12.61
C VAL A 32 -7.31 -6.13 -13.88
N LEU A 33 -7.99 -6.17 -15.03
CA LEU A 33 -7.38 -6.55 -16.31
C LEU A 33 -6.23 -5.61 -16.73
N ALA A 34 -6.38 -4.31 -16.48
CA ALA A 34 -5.36 -3.32 -16.83
C ALA A 34 -4.10 -3.41 -15.94
N TYR A 35 -4.25 -3.85 -14.69
CA TYR A 35 -3.18 -3.76 -13.69
C TYR A 35 -2.65 -5.11 -13.18
N GLN A 36 -3.30 -6.23 -13.48
CA GLN A 36 -2.97 -7.55 -12.95
C GLN A 36 -1.50 -7.93 -13.17
N GLU A 37 -0.95 -7.72 -14.37
CA GLU A 37 0.44 -8.08 -14.68
C GLU A 37 1.44 -7.22 -13.89
N ARG A 38 1.14 -5.91 -13.73
CA ARG A 38 2.00 -4.97 -12.99
C ARG A 38 1.99 -5.26 -11.49
N VAL A 39 0.81 -5.55 -10.94
CA VAL A 39 0.65 -5.93 -9.52
C VAL A 39 1.34 -7.27 -9.26
N PHE A 40 1.11 -8.26 -10.11
CA PHE A 40 1.75 -9.57 -10.00
C PHE A 40 3.27 -9.46 -10.07
N ALA A 41 3.82 -8.75 -11.07
CA ALA A 41 5.26 -8.54 -11.20
C ALA A 41 5.85 -7.79 -9.99
N CYS A 42 5.11 -6.83 -9.43
CA CYS A 42 5.55 -6.10 -8.23
C CYS A 42 5.66 -7.03 -7.01
N ILE A 43 4.67 -7.89 -6.80
CA ILE A 43 4.63 -8.84 -5.68
C ILE A 43 5.64 -9.98 -5.90
N MET A 44 5.75 -10.51 -7.13
CA MET A 44 6.72 -11.54 -7.49
C MET A 44 8.15 -11.14 -7.16
N ARG A 45 8.53 -9.89 -7.41
CA ARG A 45 9.86 -9.38 -7.03
C ARG A 45 10.12 -9.38 -5.52
N GLN A 46 9.08 -9.26 -4.71
CA GLN A 46 9.22 -9.26 -3.25
C GLN A 46 9.16 -10.67 -2.66
N VAL A 47 8.39 -11.56 -3.28
CA VAL A 47 8.02 -12.85 -2.70
C VAL A 47 8.78 -14.03 -3.31
N GLY A 48 9.13 -13.96 -4.59
CA GLY A 48 9.87 -15.00 -5.31
C GLY A 48 9.13 -16.33 -5.47
N ASN A 49 7.81 -16.36 -5.23
CA ASN A 49 6.98 -17.56 -5.33
C ASN A 49 5.69 -17.23 -6.10
N ASP A 50 5.42 -18.00 -7.16
CA ASP A 50 4.35 -17.77 -8.13
C ASP A 50 2.95 -17.90 -7.50
N ASP A 51 2.67 -19.03 -6.85
CA ASP A 51 1.40 -19.30 -6.19
C ASP A 51 1.05 -18.23 -5.15
N LEU A 52 2.03 -17.87 -4.33
CA LEU A 52 1.88 -16.87 -3.29
C LEU A 52 1.73 -15.46 -3.88
N ALA A 53 2.42 -15.15 -4.97
CA ALA A 53 2.23 -13.88 -5.64
C ALA A 53 0.83 -13.77 -6.26
N GLN A 54 0.27 -14.85 -6.78
CA GLN A 54 -1.08 -14.90 -7.30
C GLN A 54 -2.12 -14.71 -6.18
N GLU A 55 -1.90 -15.30 -5.00
CA GLU A 55 -2.73 -15.11 -3.81
C GLU A 55 -2.69 -13.64 -3.35
N LEU A 56 -1.50 -13.07 -3.18
CA LEU A 56 -1.33 -11.70 -2.71
C LEU A 56 -1.78 -10.65 -3.73
N ALA A 57 -1.70 -10.96 -5.03
CA ALA A 57 -2.25 -10.10 -6.08
C ALA A 57 -3.78 -10.03 -5.98
N GLN A 58 -4.45 -11.17 -5.79
CA GLN A 58 -5.90 -11.18 -5.56
C GLN A 58 -6.29 -10.38 -4.32
N GLU A 59 -5.60 -10.60 -3.20
CA GLU A 59 -5.82 -9.86 -1.96
C GLU A 59 -5.60 -8.35 -2.15
N THR A 60 -4.61 -7.96 -2.95
CA THR A 60 -4.36 -6.55 -3.32
C THR A 60 -5.54 -5.92 -4.04
N PHE A 61 -6.14 -6.60 -5.02
CA PHE A 61 -7.31 -6.08 -5.73
C PHE A 61 -8.56 -6.02 -4.85
N ILE A 62 -8.76 -7.00 -3.97
CA ILE A 62 -9.85 -6.98 -2.97
C ILE A 62 -9.71 -5.77 -2.05
N ARG A 63 -8.50 -5.53 -1.54
CA ARG A 63 -8.16 -4.35 -0.72
C ARG A 63 -8.35 -3.05 -1.47
N ALA A 64 -7.86 -2.97 -2.70
CA ALA A 64 -8.04 -1.80 -3.55
C ALA A 64 -9.53 -1.50 -3.76
N TYR A 65 -10.36 -2.51 -4.03
CA TYR A 65 -11.80 -2.32 -4.15
C TYR A 65 -12.43 -1.77 -2.86
N ARG A 66 -12.11 -2.36 -1.70
CA ARG A 66 -12.63 -1.93 -0.39
C ARG A 66 -12.22 -0.50 -0.02
N HIS A 67 -11.01 -0.11 -0.39
CA HIS A 67 -10.45 1.19 -0.05
C HIS A 67 -10.56 2.22 -1.18
N LEU A 68 -11.22 1.90 -2.29
CA LEU A 68 -11.29 2.79 -3.45
C LEU A 68 -11.87 4.16 -3.09
N ALA A 69 -12.87 4.22 -2.19
CA ALA A 69 -13.45 5.47 -1.71
C ALA A 69 -12.46 6.39 -0.97
N THR A 70 -11.30 5.87 -0.56
CA THR A 70 -10.23 6.65 0.09
C THR A 70 -9.25 7.26 -0.91
N PHE A 71 -9.29 6.84 -2.17
CA PHE A 71 -8.46 7.38 -3.23
C PHE A 71 -8.97 8.78 -3.62
N ARG A 72 -8.12 9.79 -3.42
CA ARG A 72 -8.46 11.21 -3.61
C ARG A 72 -8.07 11.79 -4.97
N GLY A 73 -7.44 10.99 -5.84
CA GLY A 73 -6.90 11.47 -7.11
C GLY A 73 -5.70 12.41 -7.02
N GLU A 74 -5.11 12.59 -5.82
CA GLU A 74 -3.92 13.43 -5.60
C GLU A 74 -2.64 12.83 -6.24
N ALA A 75 -2.67 11.54 -6.58
CA ALA A 75 -1.60 10.82 -7.26
C ALA A 75 -2.22 9.88 -8.32
N ARG A 76 -1.41 9.40 -9.27
CA ARG A 76 -1.85 8.41 -10.26
C ARG A 76 -2.41 7.16 -9.56
N PHE A 77 -3.52 6.63 -10.06
CA PHE A 77 -4.14 5.43 -9.49
C PHE A 77 -3.17 4.24 -9.46
N SER A 78 -2.37 4.07 -10.51
CA SER A 78 -1.30 3.07 -10.58
C SER A 78 -0.32 3.14 -9.40
N THR A 79 0.07 4.35 -8.97
CA THR A 79 0.94 4.55 -7.81
C THR A 79 0.24 4.12 -6.51
N TRP A 80 -1.03 4.49 -6.34
CA TRP A 80 -1.84 4.09 -5.19
C TRP A 80 -2.02 2.57 -5.11
N LEU A 81 -2.32 1.92 -6.24
CA LEU A 81 -2.51 0.48 -6.33
C LEU A 81 -1.22 -0.31 -6.04
N LEU A 82 -0.08 0.12 -6.59
CA LEU A 82 1.21 -0.53 -6.32
C LEU A 82 1.69 -0.34 -4.87
N HIS A 83 1.27 0.74 -4.20
CA HIS A 83 1.49 0.91 -2.77
C HIS A 83 0.69 -0.12 -1.95
N ILE A 84 -0.57 -0.38 -2.32
CA ILE A 84 -1.37 -1.46 -1.71
C ILE A 84 -0.67 -2.81 -1.94
N ALA A 85 -0.21 -3.08 -3.17
CA ALA A 85 0.49 -4.32 -3.50
C ALA A 85 1.73 -4.55 -2.62
N THR A 86 2.58 -3.53 -2.49
CA THR A 86 3.80 -3.56 -1.67
C THR A 86 3.47 -3.77 -0.19
N ASN A 87 2.41 -3.12 0.31
CA ASN A 87 1.99 -3.28 1.71
C ASN A 87 1.37 -4.66 1.97
N THR A 88 0.63 -5.22 1.02
CA THR A 88 0.07 -6.58 1.11
C THR A 88 1.19 -7.61 1.22
N ALA A 89 2.20 -7.55 0.34
CA ALA A 89 3.35 -8.43 0.38
C ALA A 89 4.21 -8.23 1.65
N SER A 90 4.49 -6.98 2.04
CA SER A 90 5.22 -6.68 3.28
C SER A 90 4.49 -7.18 4.53
N SER A 91 3.16 -7.04 4.58
CA SER A 91 2.33 -7.53 5.69
C SER A 91 2.33 -9.05 5.78
N TYR A 92 2.35 -9.75 4.65
CA TYR A 92 2.49 -11.20 4.62
C TYR A 92 3.80 -11.63 5.29
N PHE A 93 4.91 -10.98 4.96
CA PHE A 93 6.21 -11.25 5.60
C PHE A 93 6.26 -10.85 7.06
N ALA A 94 5.69 -9.72 7.45
CA ALA A 94 5.62 -9.32 8.86
C ALA A 94 4.77 -10.30 9.69
N SER A 95 3.66 -10.79 9.15
CA SER A 95 2.82 -11.82 9.77
C SER A 95 3.49 -13.18 9.83
N LYS A 96 4.26 -13.55 8.80
CA LYS A 96 5.07 -14.77 8.76
C LYS A 96 6.23 -14.67 9.76
N ALA A 97 6.94 -13.55 9.80
CA ALA A 97 7.99 -13.27 10.75
C ALA A 97 7.47 -13.26 12.20
N TYR A 98 6.28 -12.70 12.46
CA TYR A 98 5.63 -12.78 13.78
C TYR A 98 5.29 -14.23 14.16
N ARG A 99 4.75 -15.02 13.21
CA ARG A 99 4.49 -16.46 13.40
C ARG A 99 5.76 -17.29 13.57
N GLN A 100 6.86 -16.89 12.95
CA GLN A 100 8.16 -17.55 13.06
C GLN A 100 8.93 -17.11 14.33
N GLN A 101 8.84 -15.84 14.74
CA GLN A 101 9.38 -15.31 16.00
C GLN A 101 8.67 -15.89 17.23
N ALA A 102 7.38 -16.22 17.12
CA ALA A 102 6.68 -16.99 18.14
C ALA A 102 7.24 -18.42 18.31
N ASN A 103 8.04 -18.92 17.35
CA ASN A 103 8.60 -20.26 17.39
C ASN A 103 10.14 -20.35 17.43
N THR A 104 10.92 -19.36 16.99
CA THR A 104 12.40 -19.38 17.13
C THR A 104 13.00 -17.99 16.86
N ILE A 105 13.85 -17.50 17.76
CA ILE A 105 14.90 -16.48 17.52
C ILE A 105 16.21 -17.29 17.45
N PRO A 106 17.11 -17.16 16.45
CA PRO A 106 17.76 -15.89 16.07
C PRO A 106 17.96 -15.59 14.58
N LEU A 107 18.35 -14.33 14.42
CA LEU A 107 18.61 -13.47 13.27
C LEU A 107 19.81 -13.94 12.42
N ASP A 108 19.61 -14.05 11.10
CA ASP A 108 20.64 -13.70 10.14
C ASP A 108 19.97 -13.17 8.86
N LEU A 109 20.28 -11.94 8.47
CA LEU A 109 19.77 -11.30 7.26
C LEU A 109 20.99 -10.94 6.41
N GLU A 110 21.42 -11.93 5.62
CA GLU A 110 22.40 -11.70 4.57
C GLU A 110 21.81 -10.84 3.45
N SER A 111 22.67 -9.95 2.99
CA SER A 111 22.42 -8.96 1.96
C SER A 111 22.40 -9.61 0.59
N HIS A 112 21.35 -9.37 -0.19
CA HIS A 112 21.39 -9.59 -1.63
C HIS A 112 21.23 -8.26 -2.36
N ASP A 113 22.37 -7.82 -2.88
CA ASP A 113 22.60 -6.71 -3.76
C ASP A 113 22.56 -7.21 -5.21
N SER A 114 21.82 -6.55 -6.11
CA SER A 114 22.20 -6.24 -7.52
C SER A 114 21.00 -5.83 -8.40
N PRO A 115 21.22 -5.01 -9.45
CA PRO A 115 20.30 -3.95 -9.84
C PRO A 115 19.77 -4.03 -11.30
N GLN A 116 18.53 -3.56 -11.51
CA GLN A 116 18.04 -3.09 -12.82
C GLN A 116 17.09 -1.90 -12.58
N PRO A 117 17.19 -0.81 -13.36
CA PRO A 117 16.53 0.45 -13.04
C PRO A 117 15.06 0.39 -13.46
N ILE A 118 14.18 0.35 -12.46
CA ILE A 118 12.83 0.89 -12.63
C ILE A 118 13.01 2.40 -12.59
N ASP A 119 12.65 3.08 -13.67
CA ASP A 119 12.69 4.54 -13.78
C ASP A 119 12.18 5.19 -12.49
N SER A 120 13.12 5.85 -11.81
CA SER A 120 12.88 6.85 -10.76
C SER A 120 11.92 6.43 -9.65
N PHE A 121 12.14 5.27 -9.01
CA PHE A 121 11.80 5.21 -7.60
C PHE A 121 12.73 6.20 -6.90
N ASP A 122 12.20 7.37 -6.55
CA ASP A 122 12.95 8.39 -5.82
C ASP A 122 13.32 7.79 -4.44
N PHE A 123 14.48 7.12 -4.40
CA PHE A 123 15.03 6.51 -3.19
C PHE A 123 15.15 7.55 -2.09
N ASP A 124 15.42 8.81 -2.45
CA ASP A 124 15.44 9.92 -1.51
C ASP A 124 14.03 10.25 -1.00
N ALA A 125 12.98 10.15 -1.81
CA ALA A 125 11.60 10.26 -1.33
C ALA A 125 11.24 9.14 -0.35
N ILE A 126 11.65 7.89 -0.61
CA ILE A 126 11.42 6.78 0.33
C ILE A 126 12.15 7.02 1.64
N GLN A 127 13.43 7.43 1.58
CA GLN A 127 14.24 7.68 2.77
C GLN A 127 13.69 8.87 3.58
N ARG A 128 13.27 9.95 2.92
CA ARG A 128 12.58 11.10 3.55
C ARG A 128 11.29 10.66 4.23
N LEU A 129 10.47 9.85 3.56
CA LEU A 129 9.24 9.32 4.14
C LEU A 129 9.52 8.45 5.37
N ARG A 130 10.51 7.54 5.30
CA ARG A 130 10.93 6.69 6.42
C ARG A 130 11.37 7.52 7.63
N ARG A 131 12.18 8.57 7.42
CA ARG A 131 12.59 9.49 8.48
C ARG A 131 11.40 10.24 9.06
N GLY A 132 10.48 10.72 8.21
CA GLY A 132 9.25 11.38 8.65
C GLY A 132 8.40 10.47 9.54
N VAL A 133 8.21 9.20 9.15
CA VAL A 133 7.47 8.21 9.95
C VAL A 133 8.18 7.93 11.28
N ALA A 134 9.51 7.83 11.26
CA ALA A 134 10.32 7.65 12.47
C ALA A 134 10.32 8.87 13.41
N ALA A 135 10.02 10.07 12.91
CA ALA A 135 9.88 11.28 13.71
C ALA A 135 8.48 11.46 14.33
N LEU A 136 7.47 10.71 13.87
CA LEU A 136 6.12 10.77 14.46
C LEU A 136 6.13 10.28 15.91
N SER A 137 5.30 10.87 16.76
CA SER A 137 5.09 10.35 18.11
C SER A 137 4.53 8.92 18.05
N PRO A 138 4.82 8.06 19.05
CA PRO A 138 4.42 6.65 19.02
C PRO A 138 2.93 6.45 18.73
N LYS A 139 2.07 7.27 19.36
CA LYS A 139 0.61 7.22 19.20
C LYS A 139 0.12 7.57 17.79
N LEU A 140 0.84 8.45 17.08
CA LEU A 140 0.50 8.85 15.71
C LEU A 140 1.01 7.80 14.72
N ARG A 141 2.22 7.30 14.96
CA ARG A 141 2.86 6.26 14.15
C ARG A 141 2.08 4.96 14.19
N GLU A 142 1.63 4.54 15.37
CA GLU A 142 0.84 3.33 15.58
C GLU A 142 -0.46 3.36 14.79
N VAL A 143 -1.24 4.44 14.89
CA VAL A 143 -2.47 4.61 14.10
C VAL A 143 -2.19 4.64 12.59
N LEU A 144 -1.11 5.32 12.17
CA LEU A 144 -0.70 5.35 10.77
C LEU A 144 -0.34 3.95 10.26
N ILE A 145 0.41 3.16 11.04
CA ILE A 145 0.80 1.80 10.68
C ILE A 145 -0.44 0.91 10.55
N LEU A 146 -1.28 0.89 11.58
CA LEU A 146 -2.47 0.04 11.60
C LEU A 146 -3.43 0.36 10.45
N CYS A 147 -3.64 1.63 10.12
CA CYS A 147 -4.53 2.02 9.03
C CYS A 147 -3.89 1.93 7.63
N SER A 148 -2.59 2.20 7.50
CA SER A 148 -1.96 2.36 6.16
C SER A 148 -1.18 1.12 5.72
N PHE A 149 -0.57 0.40 6.67
CA PHE A 149 0.20 -0.80 6.40
C PHE A 149 -0.64 -2.04 6.67
N GLU A 150 -1.28 -2.12 7.85
CA GLU A 150 -2.11 -3.27 8.22
C GLU A 150 -3.56 -3.17 7.69
N GLN A 151 -3.93 -2.04 7.10
CA GLN A 151 -5.23 -1.80 6.44
C GLN A 151 -6.45 -2.04 7.34
N LYS A 152 -6.29 -1.86 8.65
CA LYS A 152 -7.40 -1.94 9.61
C LYS A 152 -8.34 -0.75 9.45
N THR A 153 -9.64 -1.02 9.58
CA THR A 153 -10.68 0.00 9.66
C THR A 153 -10.51 0.86 10.91
N TYR A 154 -11.10 2.06 10.92
CA TYR A 154 -10.99 2.95 12.07
C TYR A 154 -11.62 2.34 13.32
N GLU A 155 -12.66 1.55 13.12
CA GLU A 155 -13.40 0.80 14.13
C GLU A 155 -12.52 -0.31 14.72
N GLU A 156 -11.83 -1.10 13.89
CA GLU A 156 -10.88 -2.12 14.36
C GLU A 156 -9.70 -1.50 15.13
N VAL A 157 -9.17 -0.38 14.66
CA VAL A 157 -8.09 0.34 15.35
C VAL A 157 -8.57 0.94 16.67
N ALA A 158 -9.79 1.47 16.71
CA ALA A 158 -10.40 1.99 17.93
C ALA A 158 -10.55 0.91 19.01
N VAL A 159 -11.01 -0.27 18.61
CA VAL A 159 -11.11 -1.44 19.50
C VAL A 159 -9.72 -1.91 19.94
N LEU A 160 -8.78 -2.07 19.00
CA LEU A 160 -7.44 -2.58 19.27
C LEU A 160 -6.65 -1.68 20.23
N LEU A 161 -6.76 -0.35 20.06
CA LEU A 161 -6.04 0.63 20.86
C LEU A 161 -6.83 1.13 22.07
N HIS A 162 -8.05 0.64 22.29
CA HIS A 162 -8.97 1.10 23.33
C HIS A 162 -9.15 2.64 23.35
N ILE A 163 -9.35 3.23 22.16
CA ILE A 163 -9.57 4.68 21.99
C ILE A 163 -10.82 4.94 21.15
N PRO A 164 -11.47 6.11 21.30
CA PRO A 164 -12.60 6.47 20.43
C PRO A 164 -12.21 6.53 18.94
N VAL A 165 -13.12 6.14 18.05
CA VAL A 165 -12.95 6.23 16.58
C VAL A 165 -12.61 7.67 16.14
N GLY A 166 -13.18 8.68 16.80
CA GLY A 166 -12.83 10.08 16.56
C GLY A 166 -11.36 10.41 16.84
N THR A 167 -10.77 9.76 17.86
CA THR A 167 -9.35 9.88 18.20
C THR A 167 -8.48 9.19 17.17
N VAL A 168 -8.89 8.04 16.62
CA VAL A 168 -8.20 7.36 15.50
C VAL A 168 -8.13 8.31 14.30
N ARG A 169 -9.27 8.90 13.89
CA ARG A 169 -9.33 9.85 12.77
C ARG A 169 -8.42 11.07 12.99
N SER A 170 -8.50 11.67 14.19
CA SER A 170 -7.67 12.83 14.55
C SER A 170 -6.18 12.51 14.52
N ARG A 171 -5.76 11.37 15.09
CA ARG A 171 -4.37 10.92 15.08
C ARG A 171 -3.87 10.59 13.68
N LEU A 172 -4.68 9.93 12.86
CA LEU A 172 -4.31 9.65 11.46
C LEU A 172 -4.13 10.94 10.66
N HIS A 173 -5.03 11.91 10.85
CA HIS A 173 -4.92 13.21 10.21
C HIS A 173 -3.65 13.95 10.65
N ALA A 174 -3.37 14.01 11.96
CA ALA A 174 -2.16 14.63 12.49
C ALA A 174 -0.87 13.93 11.99
N ALA A 175 -0.86 12.59 11.92
CA ALA A 175 0.24 11.82 11.36
C ALA A 175 0.53 12.21 9.90
N ARG A 176 -0.52 12.25 9.06
CA ARG A 176 -0.40 12.67 7.64
C ARG A 176 0.06 14.10 7.49
N GLN A 177 -0.43 15.03 8.32
CA GLN A 177 -0.03 16.43 8.27
C GLN A 177 1.45 16.61 8.63
N SER A 178 1.94 15.89 9.65
CA SER A 178 3.37 15.89 10.00
C SER A 178 4.23 15.32 8.87
N LEU A 179 3.82 14.19 8.28
CA LEU A 179 4.55 13.61 7.13
C LEU A 179 4.60 14.54 5.93
N ARG A 180 3.48 15.24 5.64
CA ARG A 180 3.42 16.23 4.57
C ARG A 180 4.42 17.36 4.81
N LYS A 181 4.51 17.88 6.04
CA LYS A 181 5.51 18.91 6.39
C LYS A 181 6.94 18.40 6.19
N SER A 182 7.23 17.18 6.63
CA SER A 182 8.56 16.56 6.45
C SER A 182 8.90 16.29 4.98
N TYR A 183 7.90 16.14 4.11
CA TYR A 183 8.08 15.90 2.68
C TYR A 183 8.31 17.19 1.88
N PHE A 184 7.75 18.33 2.33
CA PHE A 184 7.82 19.63 1.65
C PHE A 184 8.83 20.63 2.28
N GLN A 185 9.59 20.23 3.29
CA GLN A 185 10.66 21.06 3.84
C GLN A 185 11.98 20.80 3.10
N GLU A 186 12.32 21.71 2.20
CA GLU A 186 13.69 22.05 1.80
C GLU A 186 14.31 23.03 2.83
#